data_AF-A0A6L2L090-F1
#
_entry.id   AF-A0A6L2L090-F1
#
_cell.length_a   1.000
_cell.length_b   1.000
_cell.length_c   1.000
_cell.angle_alpha   90.00
_cell.angle_beta   90.00
_cell.angle_gamma   90.00
#
_symmetry.space_group_name_H-M   'P 1'
#
loop_
_entity.id
_entity.type
_entity.pdbx_description
1 polymer ?
#
loop_
_entity_poly.entity_id
_entity_poly.type
_entity_poly.pdbx_seq_one_letter_code
_entity_poly.pdbx_strand_id
1 'polypeptide(L)'
;MARNGGKFPPTRERTSHESFLPLNSLTQITSLLESFKGRWRWLQEEIQGQEDKDADDTLHLLLENKTSDAKNPIAVGADLGYDQNCKQVVEQVVENFGRIDILVNNAAEQHKTTSLDELTEDRLDRVFRNNIFSQFFLCRHALKHMKEGGTITNTTSVNAYTGNPKVLDYTSTKGAIVSFTRALALQLVQKGIRVNGVAPGLAAQPYEIAPSFVFLACDDSRYFTGQVLHPNGGMIVNA
;
A
#
# COMPACT_ATOMS: atom_id res chain seq x y z
N MET A 1 -17.23 -36.12 0.42
CA MET A 1 -15.78 -35.80 0.31
C MET A 1 -15.50 -34.56 1.16
N ALA A 2 -14.41 -34.58 1.91
CA ALA A 2 -14.19 -33.83 3.15
C ALA A 2 -14.14 -32.29 3.01
N ARG A 3 -14.65 -31.60 4.04
CA ARG A 3 -14.50 -30.17 4.28
C ARG A 3 -13.04 -29.86 4.64
N ASN A 4 -12.34 -29.10 3.79
CA ASN A 4 -11.05 -28.51 4.16
C ASN A 4 -11.29 -27.31 5.08
N GLY A 5 -11.42 -27.58 6.38
CA GLY A 5 -11.27 -26.56 7.42
C GLY A 5 -9.81 -26.15 7.49
N GLY A 6 -9.47 -25.02 6.85
CA GLY A 6 -8.20 -24.36 7.07
C GLY A 6 -8.09 -23.97 8.55
N LYS A 7 -7.20 -24.65 9.28
CA LYS A 7 -6.84 -24.25 10.64
C LYS A 7 -6.15 -22.89 10.56
N PHE A 8 -6.82 -21.84 11.02
CA PHE A 8 -6.15 -20.60 11.39
C PHE A 8 -5.14 -20.91 12.51
N PRO A 9 -3.99 -20.21 12.58
CA PRO A 9 -3.13 -20.31 13.74
C PRO A 9 -3.93 -19.93 14.99
N PRO A 10 -3.79 -20.68 16.11
CA PRO A 10 -4.52 -20.36 17.32
C PRO A 10 -4.16 -18.94 17.77
N THR A 11 -5.17 -18.15 18.11
CA THR A 11 -4.98 -16.94 18.91
C THR A 11 -4.25 -17.36 20.19
N ARG A 12 -2.96 -17.01 20.34
CA ARG A 12 -2.29 -17.13 21.64
C ARG A 12 -3.12 -16.32 22.64
N GLU A 13 -3.61 -16.96 23.69
CA GLU A 13 -4.19 -16.26 24.83
C GLU A 13 -3.17 -15.26 25.35
N ARG A 14 -3.57 -13.97 25.42
CA ARG A 14 -2.79 -12.94 26.11
C ARG A 14 -2.68 -13.36 27.57
N THR A 15 -1.51 -13.79 28.01
CA THR A 15 -1.24 -13.91 29.44
C THR A 15 -1.17 -12.51 30.03
N SER A 16 -1.77 -12.33 31.20
CA SER A 16 -1.95 -11.05 31.91
C SER A 16 -0.67 -10.33 32.35
N HIS A 17 0.49 -10.73 31.82
CA HIS A 17 1.81 -10.21 32.16
C HIS A 17 2.63 -9.73 30.94
N GLU A 18 2.09 -9.78 29.72
CA GLU A 18 2.67 -9.06 28.58
C GLU A 18 2.20 -7.59 28.61
N SER A 19 2.84 -6.83 29.48
CA SER A 19 2.84 -5.37 29.54
C SER A 19 3.07 -4.77 28.15
N PHE A 20 2.27 -3.75 27.79
CA PHE A 20 2.46 -2.80 26.70
C PHE A 20 3.77 -3.01 25.91
N LEU A 21 3.65 -3.57 24.69
CA LEU A 21 4.77 -3.57 23.77
C LEU A 21 5.21 -2.11 23.55
N PRO A 22 6.51 -1.82 23.64
CA PRO A 22 7.02 -0.47 23.51
C PRO A 22 6.68 0.07 22.12
N LEU A 23 6.47 1.39 22.03
CA LEU A 23 6.14 2.18 20.82
C LEU A 23 7.11 2.00 19.61
N ASN A 24 8.06 1.07 19.66
CA ASN A 24 9.11 0.86 18.67
C ASN A 24 8.62 0.30 17.32
N SER A 25 7.36 -0.16 17.23
CA SER A 25 6.76 -0.66 15.98
C SER A 25 5.98 0.41 15.19
N LEU A 26 5.75 1.60 15.77
CA LEU A 26 5.07 2.71 15.08
C LEU A 26 5.98 3.41 14.08
N THR A 27 7.31 3.35 14.28
CA THR A 27 8.31 4.07 13.48
C THR A 27 8.49 3.56 12.06
N GLN A 28 8.26 2.26 11.82
CA GLN A 28 8.34 1.69 10.46
C GLN A 28 7.13 2.08 9.59
N ILE A 29 6.07 2.61 10.20
CA ILE A 29 4.83 2.97 9.52
C ILE A 29 4.77 4.47 9.23
N THR A 30 5.41 5.30 10.07
CA THR A 30 5.48 6.76 9.85
C THR A 30 6.11 7.11 8.50
N SER A 31 7.00 6.25 7.96
CA SER A 31 7.66 6.44 6.66
C SER A 31 6.74 6.43 5.44
N LEU A 32 5.49 6.03 5.61
CA LEU A 32 4.56 5.90 4.50
C LEU A 32 3.47 6.97 4.45
N LEU A 33 3.40 7.87 5.44
CA LEU A 33 2.20 8.66 5.70
C LEU A 33 2.40 10.18 5.75
N GLU A 34 3.63 10.71 5.70
CA GLU A 34 3.87 12.16 5.83
C GLU A 34 4.25 12.91 4.52
N SER A 35 4.36 12.25 3.34
CA SER A 35 4.56 12.96 2.05
C SER A 35 3.30 13.68 1.53
N PHE A 36 2.36 13.97 2.41
CA PHE A 36 0.98 14.24 2.06
C PHE A 36 0.53 15.66 2.46
N LYS A 37 1.48 16.55 2.76
CA LYS A 37 1.25 17.99 2.86
C LYS A 37 1.46 18.66 1.49
N GLY A 38 0.62 18.34 0.53
CA GLY A 38 0.72 18.91 -0.81
C GLY A 38 -0.59 18.81 -1.57
N ARG A 39 -1.06 19.94 -2.11
CA ARG A 39 -2.27 20.03 -2.93
C ARG A 39 -2.16 19.10 -4.14
N TRP A 40 -3.07 18.13 -4.25
CA TRP A 40 -3.27 17.35 -5.45
C TRP A 40 -3.61 18.26 -6.65
N ARG A 41 -2.61 18.58 -7.47
CA ARG A 41 -2.78 19.26 -8.77
C ARG A 41 -1.84 18.57 -9.77
N TRP A 42 -2.42 17.91 -10.76
CA TRP A 42 -1.72 17.15 -11.80
C TRP A 42 -1.27 18.05 -12.96
N LEU A 43 0.00 17.94 -13.38
CA LEU A 43 0.52 18.24 -14.73
C LEU A 43 1.95 17.67 -14.86
N GLN A 44 2.13 16.68 -15.74
CA GLN A 44 3.22 15.69 -15.71
C GLN A 44 4.60 16.18 -16.21
N GLU A 45 4.73 17.42 -16.67
CA GLU A 45 5.99 17.96 -17.20
C GLU A 45 6.79 18.81 -16.18
N GLU A 46 6.17 19.25 -15.06
CA GLU A 46 6.83 20.03 -14.00
C GLU A 46 7.28 19.19 -12.79
N ILE A 47 7.05 17.87 -12.82
CA ILE A 47 6.96 17.04 -11.60
C ILE A 47 8.30 16.61 -11.00
N GLN A 48 9.35 16.39 -11.78
CA GLN A 48 10.57 15.76 -11.25
C GLN A 48 11.20 16.57 -10.10
N GLY A 49 11.27 17.91 -10.24
CA GLY A 49 11.82 18.78 -9.19
C GLY A 49 10.90 18.96 -7.96
N GLN A 50 9.59 18.76 -8.12
CA GLN A 50 8.65 18.85 -7.00
C GLN A 50 8.60 17.55 -6.21
N GLU A 51 8.65 16.39 -6.87
CA GLU A 51 8.71 15.08 -6.21
C GLU A 51 10.01 14.89 -5.42
N ASP A 52 11.14 15.37 -5.95
CA ASP A 52 12.43 15.34 -5.23
C ASP A 52 12.34 16.16 -3.92
N LYS A 53 11.72 17.34 -3.98
CA LYS A 53 11.51 18.18 -2.79
C LYS A 53 10.57 17.53 -1.77
N ASP A 54 9.44 16.98 -2.24
CA ASP A 54 8.48 16.32 -1.36
C ASP A 54 9.10 15.07 -0.70
N ALA A 55 9.98 14.37 -1.42
CA ALA A 55 10.76 13.25 -0.88
C ALA A 55 11.74 13.73 0.20
N ASP A 56 12.48 14.82 -0.02
CA ASP A 56 13.41 15.39 0.95
C ASP A 56 12.69 15.87 2.22
N ASP A 57 11.58 16.59 2.08
CA ASP A 57 10.74 17.04 3.19
C ASP A 57 10.23 15.85 4.01
N THR A 58 9.84 14.77 3.32
CA THR A 58 9.42 13.52 3.97
C THR A 58 10.58 12.87 4.73
N LEU A 59 11.76 12.74 4.13
CA LEU A 59 12.94 12.18 4.79
C LEU A 59 13.30 12.98 6.05
N HIS A 60 13.22 14.31 6.00
CA HIS A 60 13.47 15.18 7.14
C HIS A 60 12.50 14.87 8.29
N LEU A 61 11.19 14.85 8.02
CA LEU A 61 10.17 14.54 9.02
C LEU A 61 10.39 13.15 9.64
N LEU A 62 10.82 12.17 8.86
CA LEU A 62 11.12 10.83 9.36
C LEU A 62 12.37 10.79 10.23
N LEU A 63 13.41 11.53 9.86
CA LEU A 63 14.62 11.64 10.69
C LEU A 63 14.30 12.30 12.04
N GLU A 64 13.41 13.28 12.07
CA GLU A 64 12.98 13.97 13.29
C GLU A 64 12.12 13.08 14.20
N ASN A 65 11.28 12.22 13.63
CA ASN A 65 10.28 11.45 14.36
C ASN A 65 10.66 9.97 14.56
N LYS A 66 11.84 9.53 14.09
CA LYS A 66 12.26 8.14 14.26
C LYS A 66 12.64 7.83 15.70
N THR A 67 12.40 6.58 16.12
CA THR A 67 12.95 6.05 17.37
C THR A 67 14.47 5.98 17.31
N SER A 68 15.11 6.01 18.47
CA SER A 68 16.58 6.03 18.57
C SER A 68 17.24 4.79 17.98
N ASP A 69 16.55 3.65 17.99
CA ASP A 69 16.97 2.35 17.45
C ASP A 69 16.68 2.19 15.94
N ALA A 70 15.88 3.06 15.34
CA ALA A 70 15.55 3.00 13.92
C ALA A 70 16.72 3.47 13.04
N LYS A 71 16.98 2.71 11.96
CA LYS A 71 17.89 3.12 10.88
C LYS A 71 17.36 4.37 10.17
N ASN A 72 18.24 5.10 9.50
CA ASN A 72 17.84 6.28 8.73
C ASN A 72 16.95 5.87 7.54
N PRO A 73 15.89 6.64 7.23
CA PRO A 73 15.07 6.42 6.04
C PRO A 73 15.89 6.70 4.78
N ILE A 74 15.47 6.10 3.66
CA ILE A 74 16.05 6.32 2.33
C ILE A 74 14.92 6.65 1.34
N ALA A 75 15.24 7.42 0.30
CA ALA A 75 14.37 7.63 -0.85
C ALA A 75 15.03 7.00 -2.09
N VAL A 76 14.24 6.29 -2.89
CA VAL A 76 14.71 5.64 -4.12
C VAL A 76 13.81 6.08 -5.26
N GLY A 77 14.29 6.99 -6.11
CA GLY A 77 13.58 7.42 -7.31
C GLY A 77 13.56 6.31 -8.36
N ALA A 78 12.36 5.86 -8.75
CA ALA A 78 12.21 4.80 -9.75
C ALA A 78 10.84 4.83 -10.42
N ASP A 79 10.79 4.51 -11.72
CA ASP A 79 9.53 4.19 -12.40
C ASP A 79 9.13 2.74 -12.11
N LEU A 80 8.12 2.57 -11.24
CA LEU A 80 7.65 1.26 -10.79
C LEU A 80 6.82 0.51 -11.84
N GLY A 81 6.54 1.09 -13.01
CA GLY A 81 5.88 0.41 -14.12
C GLY A 81 6.70 -0.74 -14.73
N TYR A 82 7.97 -0.88 -14.34
CA TYR A 82 8.91 -1.87 -14.87
C TYR A 82 9.46 -2.80 -13.78
N ASP A 83 9.48 -4.11 -14.07
CA ASP A 83 9.89 -5.16 -13.13
C ASP A 83 11.32 -4.99 -12.62
N GLN A 84 12.24 -4.59 -13.51
CA GLN A 84 13.65 -4.41 -13.15
C GLN A 84 13.86 -3.23 -12.20
N ASN A 85 13.09 -2.14 -12.35
CA ASN A 85 13.12 -1.01 -11.44
C ASN A 85 12.55 -1.40 -10.07
N CYS A 86 11.43 -2.13 -10.04
CA CYS A 86 10.86 -2.66 -8.80
C CYS A 86 11.85 -3.57 -8.05
N LYS A 87 12.58 -4.41 -8.79
CA LYS A 87 13.64 -5.27 -8.25
C LYS A 87 14.74 -4.43 -7.58
N GLN A 88 15.25 -3.42 -8.28
CA GLN A 88 16.30 -2.53 -7.77
C GLN A 88 15.88 -1.79 -6.49
N VAL A 89 14.63 -1.31 -6.43
CA VAL A 89 14.07 -0.67 -5.22
C VAL A 89 14.08 -1.65 -4.05
N VAL A 90 13.59 -2.87 -4.26
CA VAL A 90 13.58 -3.91 -3.21
C VAL A 90 14.98 -4.28 -2.76
N GLU A 91 15.93 -4.44 -3.69
CA GLU A 91 17.33 -4.75 -3.38
C GLU A 91 17.97 -3.65 -2.51
N GLN A 92 17.79 -2.38 -2.87
CA GLN A 92 18.30 -1.25 -2.06
C GLN A 92 17.68 -1.19 -0.66
N VAL A 93 16.37 -1.45 -0.53
CA VAL A 93 15.71 -1.54 0.79
C VAL A 93 16.29 -2.68 1.61
N VAL A 94 16.50 -3.85 1.01
CA VAL A 94 17.07 -5.01 1.73
C VAL A 94 18.53 -4.77 2.11
N GLU A 95 19.33 -4.13 1.26
CA GLU A 95 20.71 -3.76 1.59
C GLU A 95 20.77 -2.82 2.81
N ASN A 96 19.84 -1.86 2.89
CA ASN A 96 19.81 -0.89 3.99
C ASN A 96 19.21 -1.46 5.28
N PHE A 97 18.12 -2.23 5.20
CA PHE A 97 17.33 -2.65 6.36
C PHE A 97 17.46 -4.15 6.70
N GLY A 98 17.90 -4.99 5.77
CA GLY A 98 18.16 -6.42 5.92
C GLY A 98 16.95 -7.34 5.68
N ARG A 99 15.73 -6.82 5.80
CA ARG A 99 14.46 -7.54 5.55
C ARG A 99 13.35 -6.56 5.19
N ILE A 100 12.21 -7.09 4.75
CA ILE A 100 10.98 -6.33 4.56
C ILE A 100 9.90 -6.96 5.43
N ASP A 101 9.31 -6.16 6.31
CA ASP A 101 8.21 -6.59 7.20
C ASP A 101 6.86 -6.05 6.73
N ILE A 102 6.88 -4.81 6.24
CA ILE A 102 5.70 -4.08 5.80
C ILE A 102 5.96 -3.62 4.37
N LEU A 103 5.05 -3.94 3.47
CA LEU A 103 5.00 -3.38 2.11
C LEU A 103 3.69 -2.62 1.94
N VAL A 104 3.74 -1.40 1.45
CA VAL A 104 2.52 -0.68 1.05
C VAL A 104 2.60 -0.27 -0.41
N ASN A 105 1.71 -0.84 -1.21
CA ASN A 105 1.56 -0.51 -2.62
C ASN A 105 0.61 0.69 -2.77
N ASN A 106 1.17 1.90 -2.71
CA ASN A 106 0.40 3.14 -2.78
C ASN A 106 0.47 3.86 -4.14
N ALA A 107 1.60 3.74 -4.85
CA ALA A 107 1.83 4.44 -6.11
C ALA A 107 0.69 4.19 -7.11
N ALA A 108 0.16 5.28 -7.68
CA ALA A 108 -0.88 5.22 -8.69
C ALA A 108 -0.88 6.49 -9.54
N GLU A 109 -1.31 6.33 -10.78
CA GLU A 109 -1.53 7.38 -11.75
C GLU A 109 -3.03 7.44 -12.08
N GLN A 110 -3.58 8.65 -12.06
CA GLN A 110 -5.00 8.91 -12.32
C GLN A 110 -5.10 10.10 -13.27
N HIS A 111 -5.82 9.94 -14.38
CA HIS A 111 -6.13 11.08 -15.23
C HIS A 111 -7.59 11.09 -15.60
N LYS A 112 -8.06 12.27 -15.94
CA LYS A 112 -9.43 12.48 -16.37
C LYS A 112 -9.58 11.94 -17.80
N THR A 113 -10.61 11.14 -17.99
CA THR A 113 -11.03 10.55 -19.26
C THR A 113 -12.53 10.75 -19.38
N THR A 114 -12.99 11.42 -20.43
CA THR A 114 -14.42 11.73 -20.64
C THR A 114 -15.10 10.87 -21.68
N SER A 115 -14.34 10.13 -22.49
CA SER A 115 -14.86 9.13 -23.43
C SER A 115 -13.91 7.93 -23.58
N LEU A 116 -14.42 6.81 -24.08
CA LEU A 116 -13.59 5.63 -24.37
C LEU A 116 -12.57 5.91 -25.49
N ASP A 117 -12.90 6.79 -26.45
CA ASP A 117 -12.03 7.11 -27.59
C ASP A 117 -10.73 7.82 -27.17
N GLU A 118 -10.71 8.44 -25.98
CA GLU A 118 -9.51 9.07 -25.40
C GLU A 118 -8.51 8.03 -24.82
N LEU A 119 -8.93 6.76 -24.63
CA LEU A 119 -8.10 5.72 -24.04
C LEU A 119 -7.29 4.97 -25.11
N THR A 120 -6.12 5.52 -25.43
CA THR A 120 -5.16 4.84 -26.30
C THR A 120 -4.55 3.60 -25.65
N GLU A 121 -3.95 2.73 -26.46
CA GLU A 121 -3.24 1.55 -25.95
C GLU A 121 -2.09 1.94 -25.01
N ASP A 122 -1.27 2.93 -25.39
CA ASP A 122 -0.18 3.44 -24.56
C ASP A 122 -0.69 3.99 -23.22
N ARG A 123 -1.84 4.68 -23.26
CA ARG A 123 -2.49 5.23 -22.08
C ARG A 123 -2.92 4.11 -21.12
N LEU A 124 -3.57 3.09 -21.65
CA LEU A 124 -4.01 1.93 -20.87
C LEU A 124 -2.81 1.16 -20.30
N ASP A 125 -1.80 0.88 -21.13
CA ASP A 125 -0.58 0.19 -20.71
C ASP A 125 0.14 0.96 -19.60
N ARG A 126 0.31 2.29 -19.74
CA ARG A 126 0.94 3.12 -18.71
C ARG A 126 0.21 3.04 -17.36
N VAL A 127 -1.11 3.24 -17.36
CA VAL A 127 -1.91 3.26 -16.12
C VAL A 127 -1.94 1.87 -15.48
N PHE A 128 -2.06 0.79 -16.26
CA PHE A 128 -2.02 -0.56 -15.72
C PHE A 128 -0.61 -0.95 -15.24
N ARG A 129 0.45 -0.50 -15.90
CA ARG A 129 1.82 -0.70 -15.44
C ARG A 129 2.04 -0.08 -14.07
N ASN A 130 1.70 1.20 -13.93
CA ASN A 130 1.96 1.92 -12.69
C ASN A 130 1.03 1.47 -11.55
N ASN A 131 -0.24 1.17 -11.83
CA ASN A 131 -1.21 0.90 -10.77
C ASN A 131 -1.34 -0.59 -10.43
N ILE A 132 -1.08 -1.49 -11.38
CA ILE A 132 -1.26 -2.94 -11.21
C ILE A 132 0.06 -3.69 -11.31
N PHE A 133 0.81 -3.54 -12.41
CA PHE A 133 1.99 -4.38 -12.63
C PHE A 133 3.05 -4.10 -11.57
N SER A 134 3.21 -2.84 -11.16
CA SER A 134 4.04 -2.43 -10.03
C SER A 134 3.74 -3.24 -8.76
N GLN A 135 2.47 -3.48 -8.42
CA GLN A 135 2.09 -4.27 -7.24
C GLN A 135 2.52 -5.73 -7.38
N PHE A 136 2.34 -6.32 -8.55
CA PHE A 136 2.81 -7.67 -8.84
C PHE A 136 4.34 -7.77 -8.73
N PHE A 137 5.07 -6.81 -9.29
CA PHE A 137 6.53 -6.81 -9.32
C PHE A 137 7.12 -6.56 -7.93
N LEU A 138 6.65 -5.52 -7.22
CA LEU A 138 7.07 -5.24 -5.85
C LEU A 138 6.77 -6.42 -4.92
N CYS A 139 5.55 -6.99 -4.96
CA CYS A 139 5.23 -8.17 -4.16
C CYS A 139 6.13 -9.35 -4.51
N ARG A 140 6.37 -9.64 -5.80
CA ARG A 140 7.23 -10.75 -6.24
C ARG A 140 8.64 -10.66 -5.65
N HIS A 141 9.23 -9.46 -5.65
CA HIS A 141 10.59 -9.28 -5.14
C HIS A 141 10.60 -9.17 -3.61
N ALA A 142 9.68 -8.40 -3.02
CA ALA A 142 9.61 -8.23 -1.57
C ALA A 142 9.34 -9.55 -0.83
N LEU A 143 8.49 -10.43 -1.37
CA LEU A 143 8.14 -11.71 -0.74
C LEU A 143 9.33 -12.67 -0.55
N LYS A 144 10.45 -12.46 -1.26
CA LYS A 144 11.71 -13.20 -1.04
C LYS A 144 12.37 -12.82 0.30
N HIS A 145 12.01 -11.67 0.85
CA HIS A 145 12.60 -11.05 2.05
C HIS A 145 11.58 -10.85 3.18
N MET A 146 10.32 -11.24 2.97
CA MET A 146 9.26 -11.22 3.98
C MET A 146 9.20 -12.56 4.72
N LYS A 147 8.84 -12.51 6.01
CA LYS A 147 8.66 -13.68 6.88
C LYS A 147 7.25 -13.71 7.47
N GLU A 148 6.93 -14.78 8.20
CA GLU A 148 5.73 -14.83 9.05
C GLU A 148 5.63 -13.56 9.92
N GLY A 149 4.41 -13.02 10.02
CA GLY A 149 4.13 -11.72 10.63
C GLY A 149 4.18 -10.54 9.65
N GLY A 150 4.71 -10.74 8.44
CA GLY A 150 4.76 -9.72 7.40
C GLY A 150 3.36 -9.28 6.93
N THR A 151 3.27 -8.06 6.41
CA THR A 151 1.99 -7.47 5.98
C THR A 151 2.15 -6.66 4.71
N ILE A 152 1.17 -6.78 3.81
CA ILE A 152 1.07 -6.04 2.57
C ILE A 152 -0.24 -5.25 2.59
N THR A 153 -0.16 -3.94 2.36
CA THR A 153 -1.35 -3.09 2.23
C THR A 153 -1.40 -2.46 0.84
N ASN A 154 -2.53 -2.60 0.14
CA ASN A 154 -2.71 -2.03 -1.19
C ASN A 154 -3.67 -0.85 -1.16
N THR A 155 -3.27 0.29 -1.73
CA THR A 155 -4.18 1.44 -1.88
C THR A 155 -5.10 1.23 -3.07
N THR A 156 -6.37 0.95 -2.81
CA THR A 156 -7.44 0.96 -3.82
C THR A 156 -8.18 2.31 -3.82
N SER A 157 -9.50 2.35 -4.03
CA SER A 157 -10.33 3.55 -3.98
C SER A 157 -11.80 3.16 -3.86
N VAL A 158 -12.63 4.06 -3.33
CA VAL A 158 -14.10 3.95 -3.47
C VAL A 158 -14.56 3.80 -4.93
N ASN A 159 -13.80 4.33 -5.89
CA ASN A 159 -14.12 4.19 -7.32
C ASN A 159 -14.21 2.71 -7.74
N ALA A 160 -13.46 1.80 -7.11
CA ALA A 160 -13.53 0.36 -7.37
C ALA A 160 -14.93 -0.23 -7.14
N TYR A 161 -15.75 0.44 -6.33
CA TYR A 161 -17.06 -0.04 -5.88
C TYR A 161 -18.21 0.80 -6.43
N THR A 162 -18.01 2.11 -6.58
CA THR A 162 -19.06 3.03 -7.05
C THR A 162 -19.01 3.28 -8.55
N GLY A 163 -17.87 2.98 -9.19
CA GLY A 163 -17.56 3.47 -10.53
C GLY A 163 -17.28 4.97 -10.55
N ASN A 164 -16.68 5.45 -11.65
CA ASN A 164 -16.55 6.88 -11.93
C ASN A 164 -16.39 7.12 -13.45
N PRO A 165 -17.34 7.81 -14.10
CA PRO A 165 -17.34 7.98 -15.56
C PRO A 165 -16.21 8.87 -16.07
N LYS A 166 -15.48 9.56 -15.19
CA LYS A 166 -14.43 10.51 -15.55
C LYS A 166 -13.02 9.93 -15.42
N VAL A 167 -12.85 8.70 -14.94
CA VAL A 167 -11.55 8.07 -14.67
C VAL A 167 -11.64 6.54 -14.86
N LEU A 168 -12.07 6.11 -16.05
CA LEU A 168 -12.47 4.73 -16.33
C LEU A 168 -11.30 3.72 -16.21
N ASP A 169 -10.15 4.04 -16.79
CA ASP A 169 -8.92 3.25 -16.73
C ASP A 169 -8.44 3.09 -15.27
N TYR A 170 -8.31 4.19 -14.54
CA TYR A 170 -7.99 4.22 -13.12
C TYR A 170 -8.98 3.39 -12.30
N THR A 171 -10.28 3.58 -12.50
CA THR A 171 -11.35 2.84 -11.81
C THR A 171 -11.20 1.33 -12.02
N SER A 172 -10.91 0.93 -13.25
CA SER A 172 -10.65 -0.47 -13.61
C SER A 172 -9.44 -1.03 -12.87
N THR A 173 -8.34 -0.26 -12.77
CA THR A 173 -7.19 -0.67 -11.95
C THR A 173 -7.57 -0.81 -10.48
N LYS A 174 -8.34 0.12 -9.90
CA LYS A 174 -8.72 0.02 -8.48
C LYS A 174 -9.59 -1.21 -8.19
N GLY A 175 -10.45 -1.61 -9.12
CA GLY A 175 -11.16 -2.90 -9.07
C GLY A 175 -10.21 -4.11 -9.12
N ALA A 176 -9.23 -4.08 -10.03
CA ALA A 176 -8.21 -5.13 -10.12
C ALA A 176 -7.38 -5.26 -8.83
N ILE A 177 -7.03 -4.15 -8.16
CA ILE A 177 -6.33 -4.15 -6.87
C ILE A 177 -7.14 -4.85 -5.78
N VAL A 178 -8.47 -4.66 -5.74
CA VAL A 178 -9.34 -5.35 -4.76
C VAL A 178 -9.26 -6.87 -4.95
N SER A 179 -9.38 -7.34 -6.20
CA SER A 179 -9.28 -8.75 -6.52
C SER A 179 -7.87 -9.32 -6.25
N PHE A 180 -6.82 -8.58 -6.62
CA PHE A 180 -5.43 -8.92 -6.33
C PHE A 180 -5.17 -9.08 -4.83
N THR A 181 -5.65 -8.14 -4.02
CA THR A 181 -5.53 -8.16 -2.55
C THR A 181 -6.10 -9.44 -1.97
N ARG A 182 -7.33 -9.81 -2.37
CA ARG A 182 -8.02 -11.00 -1.87
C ARG A 182 -7.33 -12.29 -2.31
N ALA A 183 -6.96 -12.38 -3.59
CA ALA A 183 -6.29 -13.54 -4.13
C ALA A 183 -4.91 -13.76 -3.47
N LEU A 184 -4.12 -12.69 -3.33
CA LEU A 184 -2.80 -12.77 -2.71
C LEU A 184 -2.90 -13.08 -1.21
N ALA A 185 -3.89 -12.52 -0.51
CA ALA A 185 -4.16 -12.87 0.89
C ALA A 185 -4.37 -14.37 1.08
N LEU A 186 -5.22 -14.99 0.25
CA LEU A 186 -5.49 -16.43 0.28
C LEU A 186 -4.24 -17.26 -0.05
N GLN A 187 -3.40 -16.77 -0.95
CA GLN A 187 -2.14 -17.42 -1.31
C GLN A 187 -1.11 -17.37 -0.17
N LEU A 188 -1.09 -16.29 0.61
CA LEU A 188 -0.05 -16.02 1.60
C LEU A 188 -0.45 -16.32 3.05
N VAL A 189 -1.73 -16.58 3.33
CA VAL A 189 -2.22 -16.84 4.70
C VAL A 189 -1.49 -18.01 5.38
N GLN A 190 -1.17 -19.07 4.63
CA GLN A 190 -0.44 -20.25 5.15
C GLN A 190 1.05 -19.94 5.44
N LYS A 191 1.58 -18.84 4.90
CA LYS A 191 2.92 -18.32 5.22
C LYS A 191 2.90 -17.32 6.38
N GLY A 192 1.74 -17.09 6.99
CA GLY A 192 1.56 -16.10 8.05
C GLY A 192 1.78 -14.66 7.59
N ILE A 193 1.63 -14.37 6.30
CA ILE A 193 1.72 -13.01 5.74
C ILE A 193 0.30 -12.52 5.43
N ARG A 194 -0.04 -11.33 5.91
CA ARG A 194 -1.35 -10.71 5.72
C ARG A 194 -1.34 -9.80 4.50
N VAL A 195 -2.45 -9.74 3.78
CA VAL A 195 -2.61 -8.82 2.65
C VAL A 195 -3.96 -8.14 2.76
N ASN A 196 -4.00 -6.82 2.82
CA ASN A 196 -5.23 -6.04 2.96
C ASN A 196 -5.21 -4.83 2.02
N GLY A 197 -6.33 -4.12 1.94
CA GLY A 197 -6.44 -2.90 1.17
C GLY A 197 -7.06 -1.75 1.95
N VAL A 198 -6.84 -0.53 1.47
CA VAL A 198 -7.50 0.68 1.92
C VAL A 198 -8.17 1.34 0.73
N ALA A 199 -9.44 1.71 0.86
CA ALA A 199 -10.26 2.36 -0.16
C ALA A 199 -10.68 3.76 0.32
N PRO A 200 -9.83 4.79 0.13
CA PRO A 200 -10.15 6.14 0.56
C PRO A 200 -11.32 6.76 -0.22
N GLY A 201 -12.06 7.64 0.45
CA GLY A 201 -13.03 8.53 -0.18
C GLY A 201 -12.38 9.68 -0.95
N LEU A 202 -13.13 10.31 -1.86
CA LEU A 202 -12.62 11.32 -2.79
C LEU A 202 -12.13 12.63 -2.12
N ALA A 203 -12.66 12.96 -0.93
CA ALA A 203 -12.36 14.21 -0.22
C ALA A 203 -11.46 14.01 1.02
N ALA A 204 -11.06 12.76 1.31
CA ALA A 204 -10.35 12.43 2.52
C ALA A 204 -8.96 13.08 2.53
N GLN A 205 -8.62 13.72 3.66
CA GLN A 205 -7.28 14.23 3.90
C GLN A 205 -6.36 13.10 4.34
N PRO A 206 -5.06 13.18 4.04
CA PRO A 206 -4.17 12.05 4.29
C PRO A 206 -4.06 11.63 5.76
N TYR A 207 -4.09 12.58 6.71
CA TYR A 207 -4.09 12.26 8.14
C TYR A 207 -5.35 11.51 8.60
N GLU A 208 -6.47 11.62 7.86
CA GLU A 208 -7.71 10.89 8.15
C GLU A 208 -7.63 9.44 7.65
N ILE A 209 -6.82 9.18 6.63
CA ILE A 209 -6.65 7.85 6.00
C ILE A 209 -5.51 7.08 6.68
N ALA A 210 -4.43 7.78 7.04
CA ALA A 210 -3.22 7.26 7.66
C ALA A 210 -3.45 6.20 8.76
N PRO A 211 -4.37 6.41 9.72
CA PRO A 211 -4.65 5.41 10.76
C PRO A 211 -5.08 4.03 10.23
N SER A 212 -5.73 3.97 9.07
CA SER A 212 -6.13 2.69 8.45
C SER A 212 -4.93 1.88 8.01
N PHE A 213 -3.89 2.53 7.45
CA PHE A 213 -2.65 1.87 7.08
C PHE A 213 -1.87 1.40 8.31
N VAL A 214 -1.81 2.24 9.35
CA VAL A 214 -1.15 1.89 10.62
C VAL A 214 -1.80 0.67 11.25
N PHE A 215 -3.13 0.66 11.35
CA PHE A 215 -3.87 -0.47 11.89
C PHE A 215 -3.59 -1.76 11.12
N LEU A 216 -3.65 -1.73 9.78
CA LEU A 216 -3.39 -2.90 8.95
C LEU A 216 -1.92 -3.37 9.00
N ALA A 217 -0.99 -2.47 9.30
CA ALA A 217 0.42 -2.79 9.44
C ALA A 217 0.77 -3.39 10.82
N CYS A 218 0.05 -3.03 11.88
CA CYS A 218 0.35 -3.49 13.24
C CYS A 218 -0.30 -4.84 13.61
N ASP A 219 0.06 -5.33 14.80
CA ASP A 219 -0.42 -6.61 15.35
C ASP A 219 -1.90 -6.64 15.74
N ASP A 220 -2.52 -5.48 15.96
CA ASP A 220 -3.94 -5.41 16.30
C ASP A 220 -4.83 -5.90 15.14
N SER A 221 -4.30 -5.91 13.91
CA SER A 221 -4.97 -6.43 12.72
C SER A 221 -4.56 -7.87 12.37
N ARG A 222 -4.02 -8.65 13.32
CA ARG A 222 -3.62 -10.06 13.09
C ARG A 222 -4.73 -10.95 12.51
N TYR A 223 -6.00 -10.64 12.79
CA TYR A 223 -7.15 -11.36 12.25
C TYR A 223 -7.72 -10.77 10.95
N PHE A 224 -7.06 -9.76 10.37
CA PHE A 224 -7.45 -9.11 9.12
C PHE A 224 -6.50 -9.57 8.00
N THR A 225 -7.04 -10.32 7.06
CA THR A 225 -6.40 -10.62 5.77
C THR A 225 -7.48 -10.76 4.69
N GLY A 226 -7.18 -10.31 3.48
CA GLY A 226 -8.12 -10.21 2.36
C GLY A 226 -9.17 -9.11 2.53
N GLN A 227 -9.03 -8.25 3.54
CA GLN A 227 -10.00 -7.20 3.86
C GLN A 227 -9.66 -5.89 3.17
N VAL A 228 -10.68 -5.06 2.96
CA VAL A 228 -10.51 -3.68 2.49
C VAL A 228 -11.21 -2.74 3.47
N LEU A 229 -10.45 -1.82 4.06
CA LEU A 229 -11.00 -0.76 4.91
C LEU A 229 -11.45 0.42 4.07
N HIS A 230 -12.52 1.10 4.49
CA HIS A 230 -13.16 2.16 3.72
C HIS A 230 -13.22 3.49 4.51
N PRO A 231 -12.09 4.17 4.75
CA PRO A 231 -12.08 5.52 5.33
C PRO A 231 -12.61 6.52 4.30
N ASN A 232 -13.93 6.59 4.16
CA ASN A 232 -14.60 7.26 3.03
C ASN A 232 -15.70 8.25 3.43
N GLY A 233 -15.77 8.63 4.71
CA GLY A 233 -16.70 9.67 5.19
C GLY A 233 -18.18 9.29 5.14
N GLY A 234 -18.50 7.99 5.24
CA GLY A 234 -19.88 7.50 5.27
C GLY A 234 -20.45 7.11 3.91
N MET A 235 -19.61 7.04 2.87
CA MET A 235 -20.03 6.46 1.59
C MET A 235 -20.26 4.96 1.75
N ILE A 236 -21.51 4.52 1.65
CA ILE A 236 -21.84 3.09 1.69
C ILE A 236 -21.41 2.47 0.36
N VAL A 237 -20.48 1.52 0.42
CA VAL A 237 -19.99 0.75 -0.73
C VAL A 237 -20.29 -0.72 -0.52
N ASN A 238 -20.96 -1.35 -1.49
CA ASN A 238 -21.46 -2.74 -1.46
C ASN A 238 -22.43 -3.04 -0.29
N ALA A 239 -23.64 -2.48 -0.36
CA ALA A 239 -24.77 -2.89 0.48
C ALA A 239 -25.48 -4.12 -0.09
#